data_AF-A0A4Y6UB07-F1
#
_entry.id   AF-A0A4Y6UB07-F1
#
_cell.length_a   1.000
_cell.length_b   1.000
_cell.length_c   1.000
_cell.angle_alpha   90.00
_cell.angle_beta   90.00
_cell.angle_gamma   90.00
#
_symmetry.space_group_name_H-M   'P 1'
#
loop_
_entity.id
_entity.type
_entity.pdbx_description
1 polymer ?
#
loop_
_entity_poly.entity_id
_entity_poly.type
_entity_poly.pdbx_seq_one_letter_code
_entity_poly.pdbx_strand_id
1 'polypeptide(L)' 'MQEYCLCDAESAYALNKQVNQYLSEGWQVGGSFYVYAVASGDARYCQSVVRTKPDAVPTTEKPTPKDNNTAKAT' A
#
# COMPACT_ATOMS: atom_id res chain seq x y z
N MET A 1 -0.46 -15.48 -4.73
CA MET A 1 -0.25 -14.07 -5.11
C MET A 1 -1.62 -13.43 -5.16
N GLN A 2 -1.87 -12.36 -4.40
CA GLN A 2 -3.14 -11.64 -4.41
C GLN A 2 -3.00 -10.40 -5.28
N GLU A 3 -3.81 -10.27 -6.32
CA GLU A 3 -3.89 -9.08 -7.17
C GLU A 3 -5.15 -8.29 -6.83
N TYR A 4 -5.03 -6.96 -6.77
CA TYR A 4 -6.13 -6.04 -6.49
C TYR A 4 -6.12 -4.90 -7.51
N CYS A 5 -7.27 -4.57 -8.12
CA CYS A 5 -7.39 -3.37 -8.97
C CYS A 5 -7.78 -2.15 -8.13
N LEU A 6 -6.94 -1.12 -8.18
CA LEU A 6 -7.28 0.24 -7.80
C LEU A 6 -7.92 0.90 -9.01
N CYS A 7 -9.24 0.96 -9.03
CA CYS A 7 -10.05 1.32 -10.19
C CYS A 7 -10.90 2.58 -9.90
N ASP A 8 -11.50 3.18 -10.93
CA ASP A 8 -12.42 4.34 -10.85
C ASP A 8 -11.82 5.66 -10.33
N ALA A 9 -10.49 5.82 -10.33
CA ALA A 9 -9.86 7.07 -9.93
C ALA A 9 -10.17 8.19 -10.95
N GLU A 10 -10.54 9.37 -10.45
CA GLU A 10 -10.93 10.54 -11.26
C GLU A 10 -9.77 11.26 -11.95
N SER A 11 -8.55 10.91 -11.55
CA SER A 11 -7.33 11.46 -12.13
C SER A 11 -6.16 10.53 -11.87
N ALA A 12 -5.10 10.67 -12.66
CA ALA A 12 -3.83 10.00 -12.42
C ALA A 12 -3.25 10.36 -11.03
N TYR A 13 -3.53 11.56 -10.51
CA TYR A 13 -3.10 11.98 -9.17
C TYR A 13 -3.85 11.21 -8.07
N ALA A 14 -5.17 11.10 -8.17
CA ALA A 14 -5.98 10.34 -7.23
C ALA A 14 -5.56 8.85 -7.21
N LEU A 15 -5.30 8.28 -8.38
CA LEU A 15 -4.79 6.92 -8.50
C LEU A 15 -3.42 6.76 -7.84
N ASN A 16 -2.46 7.66 -8.12
CA ASN A 16 -1.14 7.62 -7.50
C ASN A 16 -1.19 7.70 -5.97
N LYS A 17 -2.10 8.50 -5.41
CA LYS A 17 -2.30 8.56 -3.96
C LYS A 17 -2.72 7.20 -3.39
N GLN A 18 -3.66 6.52 -4.04
CA GLN A 18 -4.11 5.18 -3.64
C GLN A 18 -2.98 4.14 -3.80
N VAL A 19 -2.28 4.15 -4.94
CA VAL A 19 -1.14 3.25 -5.18
C VAL A 19 -0.08 3.43 -4.10
N ASN A 20 0.30 4.67 -3.75
CA ASN A 20 1.29 4.94 -2.71
C ASN A 20 0.87 4.45 -1.32
N GLN A 21 -0.43 4.47 -1.00
CA GLN A 21 -0.93 3.87 0.24
C GLN A 21 -0.69 2.35 0.24
N TYR A 22 -1.05 1.65 -0.84
CA TYR A 22 -0.82 0.20 -0.96
C TYR A 22 0.67 -0.15 -0.97
N LEU A 23 1.51 0.65 -1.63
CA LEU A 23 2.97 0.46 -1.58
C LEU A 23 3.51 0.55 -0.15
N SER A 24 2.98 1.47 0.68
CA SER A 24 3.37 1.58 2.09
C SER A 24 2.94 0.38 2.95
N GLU A 25 1.91 -0.35 2.52
CA GLU A 25 1.43 -1.59 3.14
C GLU A 25 2.14 -2.85 2.65
N GLY A 26 3.19 -2.68 1.83
CA GLY A 26 3.99 -3.78 1.29
C GLY A 26 3.41 -4.45 0.04
N TRP A 27 2.47 -3.78 -0.65
CA TRP A 27 2.09 -4.16 -2.00
C TRP A 27 3.12 -3.65 -3.00
N GLN A 28 3.05 -4.16 -4.22
CA GLN A 28 3.87 -3.74 -5.33
C GLN A 28 2.97 -3.41 -6.52
N VAL A 29 3.38 -2.44 -7.35
CA VAL A 29 2.73 -2.22 -8.64
C VAL A 29 2.85 -3.50 -9.45
N GLY A 30 1.73 -4.01 -9.94
CA GLY A 30 1.68 -5.23 -10.74
C GLY A 30 0.62 -5.12 -11.84
N GLY A 31 0.64 -6.06 -12.78
CA GLY A 31 -0.37 -6.09 -13.84
C GLY A 31 -0.35 -4.84 -14.74
N SER A 32 -1.54 -4.44 -15.19
CA SER A 32 -1.72 -3.42 -16.22
C SER A 32 -2.21 -2.09 -15.65
N PHE A 33 -1.79 -1.00 -16.29
CA PHE A 33 -2.41 0.32 -16.18
C PHE A 33 -3.37 0.52 -17.36
N TYR A 34 -4.57 1.03 -17.11
CA TYR A 34 -5.50 1.37 -18.17
C TYR A 34 -6.39 2.56 -17.80
N VAL A 35 -6.91 3.21 -18.84
CA VAL A 35 -7.78 4.38 -18.75
C VAL A 35 -9.00 4.12 -19.62
N TYR A 36 -10.19 4.39 -19.10
CA TYR A 36 -11.43 4.32 -19.87
C TYR A 36 -12.26 5.58 -19.69
N ALA A 37 -13.08 5.90 -20.70
CA ALA A 37 -14.07 6.96 -20.60
C ALA A 37 -15.37 6.39 -20.02
N VAL A 38 -16.01 7.14 -19.13
CA VAL A 38 -17.37 6.86 -18.64
C VAL A 38 -18.41 7.64 -19.45
N ALA A 39 -19.69 7.30 -19.31
CA ALA A 39 -20.79 7.89 -20.08
C ALA A 39 -20.90 9.42 -19.93
N SER A 40 -20.41 10.00 -18.82
CA SER A 40 -20.33 11.45 -18.62
C SER A 40 -19.27 12.15 -19.47
N GLY A 41 -18.39 11.39 -20.14
CA GLY A 41 -17.23 11.90 -20.88
C GLY A 41 -15.97 12.02 -20.04
N ASP A 42 -16.03 11.74 -18.74
CA ASP A 42 -14.86 11.77 -17.86
C ASP A 42 -13.95 10.54 -18.07
N ALA A 43 -12.66 10.72 -17.84
CA ALA A 43 -11.69 9.62 -17.82
C ALA A 43 -11.60 9.02 -16.41
N ARG A 44 -11.53 7.68 -16.34
CA ARG A 44 -11.29 6.91 -15.13
C ARG A 44 -10.01 6.10 -15.29
N TYR A 45 -9.22 6.05 -14.23
CA TYR A 45 -7.89 5.47 -14.21
C TYR A 45 -7.84 4.25 -13.31
N CYS A 46 -7.14 3.21 -13.77
CA CYS A 46 -6.98 1.96 -13.05
C CYS A 46 -5.52 1.49 -12.99
N GLN A 47 -5.13 0.90 -11.87
CA GLN A 47 -3.85 0.25 -11.67
C GLN A 47 -4.01 -1.03 -10.85
N SER A 48 -3.49 -2.14 -11.34
CA SER A 48 -3.33 -3.34 -10.54
C SER A 48 -2.17 -3.21 -9.53
N VAL A 49 -2.35 -3.76 -8.34
CA VAL A 49 -1.29 -3.97 -7.34
C VAL A 49 -1.29 -5.42 -6.91
N VAL A 50 -0.10 -5.96 -6.66
CA VAL A 50 0.10 -7.35 -6.26
C VAL A 50 0.76 -7.42 -4.91
N ARG A 51 0.27 -8.31 -4.06
CA ARG A 51 0.91 -8.63 -2.78
C ARG A 51 1.82 -9.84 -2.97
N THR A 52 3.13 -9.61 -2.87
CA THR A 52 4.15 -10.65 -3.04
C THR A 52 4.40 -11.49 -1.78
N LYS A 53 3.80 -11.16 -0.63
CA LYS A 53 3.81 -12.00 0.58
C LYS A 53 2.40 -12.20 1.15
N PRO A 54 1.81 -13.41 1.10
CA PRO A 54 1.00 -13.86 2.21
C PRO A 54 1.94 -14.08 3.42
N ASP A 55 1.52 -13.67 4.61
CA ASP A 55 2.24 -13.86 5.87
C ASP A 55 3.47 -12.95 6.13
N ALA A 56 3.17 -11.73 6.55
CA ALA A 56 3.72 -11.29 7.83
C ALA A 56 2.52 -10.94 8.71
N VAL A 57 2.15 -11.88 9.59
CA VAL A 57 1.31 -11.57 10.75
C VAL A 57 1.96 -10.34 11.40
N PRO A 58 1.22 -9.28 11.75
CA PRO A 58 1.80 -8.22 12.57
C PRO A 58 2.21 -8.85 13.90
N THR A 59 3.49 -9.19 14.07
CA THR A 59 4.04 -9.47 15.38
C THR A 59 3.92 -8.17 16.15
N THR A 60 2.85 -8.10 16.94
CA THR A 60 2.67 -7.08 17.95
C THR A 60 3.69 -7.37 19.03
N GLU A 61 4.97 -7.09 18.78
CA GLU A 61 5.89 -6.88 19.88
C GLU A 61 5.43 -5.58 20.54
N LYS A 62 4.61 -5.76 21.59
CA LYS A 62 4.35 -4.76 22.61
C LYS A 62 5.68 -4.06 22.93
N PRO A 63 5.78 -2.72 22.86
CA PRO A 63 7.00 -2.05 23.27
C PRO A 63 7.20 -2.35 24.76
N THR A 64 8.21 -3.15 25.09
CA THR A 64 8.71 -3.26 26.46
C THR A 64 9.29 -1.90 26.81
N PRO A 65 8.83 -1.21 27.87
CA PRO A 65 9.50 -0.02 28.34
C PRO A 65 10.96 -0.36 28.63
N LYS A 66 11.90 0.33 27.97
CA LYS A 66 13.29 0.34 28.41
C LYS A 66 13.30 1.09 29.74
N ASP A 67 13.22 0.36 30.85
CA ASP A 67 13.62 0.89 32.14
C ASP A 67 15.10 1.27 32.05
N ASN A 68 15.29 2.58 31.96
CA ASN A 68 16.56 3.24 31.91
C ASN A 68 17.17 3.14 33.31
N ASN A 69 17.96 2.09 33.58
CA ASN A 69 18.78 2.05 34.78
C ASN A 69 20.25 1.80 34.43
N THR A 70 20.98 2.91 34.48
CA THR A 70 22.43 3.03 34.44
C THR A 70 23.08 2.13 35.49
N ALA A 71 23.76 1.07 35.06
CA ALA A 71 24.81 0.43 35.85
C ALA A 71 26.12 0.52 35.06
N LYS A 72 26.84 1.62 35.32
CA LYS A 72 28.23 1.85 34.91
C LYS A 72 29.10 0.80 35.61
N ALA A 73 29.73 -0.07 34.83
CA ALA A 73 30.84 -0.89 35.29
C ALA A 73 32.07 0.01 35.51
N THR A 74 32.44 0.23 36.77
CA THR A 74 33.83 0.45 37.23
C THR A 74 33.86 0.42 38.74
#